data_AF-A0A968MGI5-F1
#
_entry.id   AF-A0A968MGI5-F1
#
_cell.length_a   1.000
_cell.length_b   1.000
_cell.length_c   1.000
_cell.angle_alpha   90.00
_cell.angle_beta   90.00
_cell.angle_gamma   90.00
#
_symmetry.space_group_name_H-M   'P 1'
#
loop_
_entity.id
_entity.type
_entity.pdbx_description
1 polymer ?
#
loop_
_entity_poly.entity_id
_entity_poly.type
_entity_poly.pdbx_seq_one_letter_code
_entity_poly.pdbx_strand_id
1 'polypeptide(L)'
;MKKTKLVLHSILSILFLINLAIQAQIEEITEKFLYGNYNSATNPFKYRLFVPENYDSTKNYPIVLTLHGAGETGNDNEIQISLNHIATCWADSAFQSKHPCFIFSPQTPVYGWGYASVMEMLDSLVNSYSIDTNRIYITGLSMGGYGTW
;
A
#
# COMPACT_ATOMS: atom_id res chain seq x y z
N MET A 1 27.18 30.21 -23.53
CA MET A 1 25.95 29.57 -24.04
C MET A 1 26.03 28.06 -24.26
N LYS A 2 27.03 27.50 -24.97
CA LYS A 2 27.09 26.03 -25.23
C LYS A 2 27.32 25.15 -23.98
N LYS A 3 28.22 25.54 -23.06
CA LYS A 3 28.47 24.81 -21.81
C LYS A 3 27.25 24.74 -20.88
N THR A 4 26.51 25.84 -20.74
CA THR A 4 25.29 25.91 -19.92
C THR A 4 24.18 25.00 -20.44
N LYS A 5 24.01 24.92 -21.77
CA LYS A 5 23.07 23.96 -22.37
C LYS A 5 23.49 22.52 -22.07
N LEU A 6 24.77 22.16 -22.22
CA LEU A 6 25.22 20.79 -21.95
C LEU A 6 24.96 20.37 -20.49
N VAL A 7 25.26 21.24 -19.53
CA VAL A 7 25.00 20.99 -18.09
C VAL A 7 23.50 20.79 -17.81
N LEU A 8 22.63 21.61 -18.41
CA LEU A 8 21.19 21.49 -18.22
C LEU A 8 20.65 20.17 -18.78
N HIS A 9 21.13 19.73 -19.95
CA HIS A 9 20.73 18.44 -20.53
C HIS A 9 21.19 17.28 -19.62
N SER A 10 22.41 17.34 -19.09
CA SER A 10 22.90 16.32 -18.15
C SER A 10 22.06 16.26 -16.86
N ILE A 11 21.66 17.40 -16.30
CA ILE A 11 20.80 17.44 -15.10
C ILE A 11 19.43 16.83 -15.41
N LEU A 12 18.81 17.20 -16.52
CA LEU A 12 17.49 16.65 -16.91
C LEU A 12 17.57 15.13 -17.15
N SER A 13 18.63 14.64 -17.79
CA SER A 13 18.86 13.21 -17.98
C SER A 13 19.03 12.48 -16.64
N ILE A 14 19.75 13.05 -15.68
CA ILE A 14 19.92 12.46 -14.34
C ILE A 14 18.58 12.42 -13.61
N LEU A 15 17.80 13.51 -13.61
CA LEU A 15 16.48 13.54 -12.97
C LEU A 15 15.51 12.51 -13.57
N PHE A 16 15.54 12.33 -14.88
CA PHE A 16 14.75 11.32 -15.56
C PHE A 16 15.15 9.89 -15.14
N LEU A 17 16.46 9.60 -15.09
CA LEU A 17 16.96 8.29 -14.63
C LEU A 17 16.61 8.01 -13.16
N ILE A 18 16.66 9.03 -12.30
CA ILE A 18 16.23 8.90 -10.90
C ILE A 18 14.75 8.55 -10.82
N ASN A 19 13.90 9.23 -11.60
CA ASN A 19 12.47 8.95 -11.62
C ASN A 19 12.18 7.50 -12.10
N LEU A 20 12.85 7.05 -13.17
CA LEU A 20 12.75 5.66 -13.62
C LEU A 20 13.17 4.65 -12.55
N ALA A 21 14.26 4.91 -11.83
CA ALA A 21 14.71 4.02 -10.76
C ALA A 21 13.71 3.95 -9.59
N ILE A 22 13.11 5.09 -9.22
CA ILE A 22 12.06 5.13 -8.19
C ILE A 22 10.84 4.34 -8.65
N GLN A 23 10.41 4.51 -9.91
CA GLN A 23 9.25 3.80 -10.43
C GLN A 23 9.48 2.28 -10.46
N ALA A 24 10.66 1.84 -10.90
CA ALA A 24 11.02 0.42 -10.91
C ALA A 24 11.05 -0.19 -9.50
N GLN A 25 11.54 0.57 -8.50
CA GLN A 25 11.54 0.11 -7.10
C GLN A 25 10.11 0.00 -6.54
N ILE A 26 9.23 0.97 -6.86
CA ILE A 26 7.82 0.89 -6.48
C ILE A 26 7.19 -0.34 -7.11
N GLU A 27 7.39 -0.57 -8.40
CA GLU A 27 6.85 -1.72 -9.13
C GLU A 27 7.28 -3.03 -8.47
N GLU A 28 8.58 -3.23 -8.22
CA GLU A 28 9.12 -4.41 -7.52
C GLU A 28 8.45 -4.64 -6.16
N ILE A 29 8.27 -3.58 -5.36
CA ILE A 29 7.62 -3.71 -4.05
C ILE A 29 6.13 -4.03 -4.22
N THR A 30 5.44 -3.35 -5.15
CA THR A 30 3.99 -3.55 -5.36
C THR A 30 3.67 -4.93 -5.90
N GLU A 31 4.56 -5.57 -6.67
CA GLU A 31 4.43 -6.95 -7.13
C GLU A 31 4.39 -7.96 -5.98
N LYS A 32 4.99 -7.64 -4.82
CA LYS A 32 4.94 -8.48 -3.61
C LYS A 32 3.58 -8.49 -2.94
N PHE A 33 2.68 -7.56 -3.29
CA PHE A 33 1.33 -7.55 -2.74
C PHE A 33 0.43 -8.54 -3.50
N LEU A 34 -0.37 -9.28 -2.75
CA LEU A 34 -1.39 -10.18 -3.27
C LEU A 34 -2.65 -9.39 -3.64
N TYR A 35 -3.31 -9.78 -4.73
CA TYR A 35 -4.63 -9.25 -5.09
C TYR A 35 -5.71 -9.90 -4.23
N GLY A 36 -6.58 -9.08 -3.67
CA GLY A 36 -7.76 -9.49 -2.93
C GLY A 36 -9.02 -8.83 -3.46
N ASN A 37 -10.15 -9.52 -3.30
CA ASN A 37 -11.47 -9.01 -3.63
C ASN A 37 -12.42 -9.34 -2.48
N TYR A 38 -13.28 -8.40 -2.15
CA TYR A 38 -14.31 -8.54 -1.14
C TYR A 38 -15.67 -8.23 -1.77
N ASN A 39 -16.47 -9.28 -1.94
CA ASN A 39 -17.79 -9.18 -2.55
C ASN A 39 -18.81 -8.83 -1.46
N SER A 40 -19.01 -7.52 -1.23
CA SER A 40 -20.17 -7.04 -0.51
C SER A 40 -21.36 -6.87 -1.47
N ALA A 41 -22.57 -7.14 -0.99
CA ALA A 41 -23.80 -6.98 -1.76
C ALA A 41 -24.07 -5.53 -2.20
N THR A 42 -23.45 -4.54 -1.54
CA THR A 42 -23.70 -3.12 -1.77
C THR A 42 -22.53 -2.41 -2.44
N ASN A 43 -21.28 -2.78 -2.14
CA ASN A 43 -20.09 -2.22 -2.79
C ASN A 43 -18.96 -3.25 -2.77
N PRO A 44 -18.56 -3.84 -3.91
CA PRO A 44 -17.39 -4.69 -3.96
C PRO A 44 -16.13 -3.85 -3.68
N PHE A 45 -15.32 -4.28 -2.73
CA PHE A 45 -14.01 -3.69 -2.47
C PHE A 45 -12.94 -4.57 -3.10
N LYS A 46 -11.91 -3.93 -3.64
CA LYS A 46 -10.67 -4.61 -3.98
C LYS A 46 -9.62 -4.23 -2.95
N TYR A 47 -8.64 -5.09 -2.74
CA TYR A 47 -7.55 -4.77 -1.84
C TYR A 47 -6.24 -5.41 -2.29
N ARG A 48 -5.16 -4.86 -1.75
CA ARG A 48 -3.81 -5.41 -1.85
C ARG A 48 -3.36 -5.85 -0.46
N LEU A 49 -2.75 -7.02 -0.37
CA LEU A 49 -2.25 -7.59 0.87
C LEU A 49 -0.79 -7.97 0.74
N PHE A 50 0.06 -7.33 1.52
CA PHE A 50 1.43 -7.81 1.72
C PHE A 50 1.45 -8.81 2.89
N VAL A 51 2.09 -9.95 2.67
CA VAL A 51 2.35 -10.96 3.69
C VAL A 51 3.84 -10.89 4.04
N PRO A 52 4.23 -10.82 5.34
CA PRO A 52 5.63 -10.78 5.74
C PRO A 52 6.46 -11.88 5.08
N GLU A 53 7.67 -11.55 4.65
CA GLU A 53 8.61 -12.56 4.13
C GLU A 53 8.86 -13.64 5.18
N ASN A 54 8.81 -14.91 4.76
CA ASN A 54 8.93 -16.08 5.66
C ASN A 54 7.83 -16.15 6.75
N TYR A 55 6.62 -15.71 6.43
CA TYR A 55 5.45 -15.85 7.30
C TYR A 55 5.31 -17.30 7.83
N ASP A 56 5.21 -17.39 9.16
CA ASP A 56 5.11 -18.62 9.94
C ASP A 56 3.81 -18.55 10.74
N SER A 57 2.84 -19.39 10.39
CA SER A 57 1.51 -19.36 11.01
C SER A 57 1.51 -19.74 12.49
N THR A 58 2.63 -20.20 13.06
CA THR A 58 2.76 -20.44 14.50
C THR A 58 3.10 -19.18 15.30
N LYS A 59 3.40 -18.06 14.63
CA LYS A 59 3.72 -16.75 15.22
C LYS A 59 2.66 -15.73 14.87
N ASN A 60 2.52 -14.71 15.72
CA ASN A 60 1.59 -13.61 15.49
C ASN A 60 2.32 -12.34 15.03
N TYR A 61 1.84 -11.76 13.94
CA TYR A 61 2.43 -10.57 13.30
C TYR A 61 1.47 -9.38 13.37
N PRO A 62 1.97 -8.14 13.53
CA PRO A 62 1.15 -6.94 13.36
C PRO A 62 0.55 -6.86 11.96
N ILE A 63 -0.49 -6.03 11.82
CA ILE A 63 -1.01 -5.60 10.54
C ILE A 63 -1.09 -4.07 10.49
N VAL A 64 -0.72 -3.49 9.35
CA VAL A 64 -0.90 -2.07 9.06
C VAL A 64 -1.99 -1.90 8.02
N LEU A 65 -3.13 -1.34 8.41
CA LEU A 65 -4.17 -0.88 7.50
C LEU A 65 -3.79 0.48 6.92
N THR A 66 -3.74 0.60 5.60
CA THR A 66 -3.35 1.84 4.92
C THR A 66 -4.50 2.38 4.08
N LEU A 67 -4.98 3.58 4.40
CA LEU A 67 -6.08 4.24 3.72
C LEU A 67 -5.54 5.26 2.70
N HIS A 68 -5.82 5.02 1.42
CA HIS A 68 -5.39 5.90 0.32
C HIS A 68 -6.12 7.27 0.30
N GLY A 69 -5.62 8.20 -0.51
CA GLY A 69 -6.24 9.52 -0.71
C GLY A 69 -7.36 9.48 -1.74
N ALA A 70 -7.98 10.63 -2.03
CA ALA A 70 -9.07 10.68 -3.00
C ALA A 70 -8.61 10.32 -4.44
N GLY A 71 -7.34 10.59 -4.77
CA GLY A 71 -6.78 10.35 -6.11
C GLY A 71 -6.62 8.88 -6.48
N GLU A 72 -6.53 8.01 -5.48
CA GLU A 72 -6.39 6.57 -5.65
C GLU A 72 -7.74 5.81 -5.63
N THR A 73 -8.87 6.54 -5.54
CA THR A 73 -10.22 5.98 -5.64
C THR A 73 -10.40 5.31 -6.99
N GLY A 74 -10.88 4.07 -7.01
CA GLY A 74 -10.99 3.31 -8.25
C GLY A 74 -11.25 1.83 -8.05
N ASN A 75 -11.10 1.07 -9.13
CA ASN A 75 -11.39 -0.37 -9.17
C ASN A 75 -10.31 -1.18 -9.91
N ASP A 76 -9.16 -0.58 -10.19
CA ASP A 76 -8.05 -1.27 -10.86
C ASP A 76 -7.29 -2.22 -9.91
N ASN A 77 -7.39 -2.00 -8.60
CA ASN A 77 -6.62 -2.67 -7.55
C ASN A 77 -5.12 -2.40 -7.63
N GLU A 78 -4.69 -1.25 -8.16
CA GLU A 78 -3.28 -0.91 -8.36
C GLU A 78 -2.90 0.43 -7.71
N ILE A 79 -3.62 1.50 -8.05
CA ILE A 79 -3.18 2.88 -7.72
C ILE A 79 -3.13 3.17 -6.23
N GLN A 80 -3.86 2.42 -5.40
CA GLN A 80 -3.84 2.59 -3.95
C GLN A 80 -2.51 2.20 -3.28
N ILE A 81 -1.64 1.47 -3.98
CA ILE A 81 -0.30 1.13 -3.49
C ILE A 81 0.84 1.69 -4.37
N SER A 82 0.57 2.21 -5.56
CA SER A 82 1.61 2.60 -6.52
C SER A 82 1.79 4.10 -6.75
N LEU A 83 0.77 4.94 -6.47
CA LEU A 83 0.89 6.39 -6.68
C LEU A 83 1.62 7.14 -5.56
N ASN A 84 1.80 6.50 -4.40
CA ASN A 84 2.50 7.05 -3.25
C ASN A 84 3.05 5.92 -2.35
N HIS A 85 3.76 6.29 -1.29
CA HIS A 85 4.47 5.34 -0.44
C HIS A 85 3.75 4.94 0.85
N ILE A 86 2.46 5.27 1.03
CA ILE A 86 1.77 5.00 2.30
C ILE A 86 1.71 3.51 2.65
N ALA A 87 1.62 2.64 1.63
CA ALA A 87 1.66 1.19 1.77
C ALA A 87 3.08 0.64 1.61
N THR A 88 3.79 1.06 0.57
CA THR A 88 5.09 0.46 0.19
C THR A 88 6.21 0.75 1.17
N CYS A 89 6.15 1.83 1.96
CA CYS A 89 7.18 2.12 2.97
C CYS A 89 7.24 1.06 4.08
N TRP A 90 6.11 0.40 4.39
CA TRP A 90 6.05 -0.70 5.36
C TRP A 90 6.53 -2.03 4.76
N ALA A 91 6.47 -2.17 3.44
CA ALA A 91 6.90 -3.36 2.70
C ALA A 91 8.39 -3.36 2.35
N ASP A 92 9.09 -2.26 2.65
CA ASP A 92 10.54 -2.16 2.45
C ASP A 92 11.27 -3.29 3.19
N SER A 93 12.19 -3.96 2.50
CA SER A 93 12.88 -5.13 3.05
C SER A 93 13.69 -4.82 4.31
N ALA A 94 14.27 -3.61 4.41
CA ALA A 94 15.01 -3.22 5.62
C ALA A 94 14.06 -3.01 6.80
N PHE A 95 12.85 -2.48 6.56
CA PHE A 95 11.81 -2.41 7.58
C PHE A 95 11.31 -3.80 7.99
N GLN A 96 10.89 -4.63 7.03
CA GLN A 96 10.34 -5.97 7.27
C GLN A 96 11.34 -6.89 7.98
N SER A 97 12.65 -6.76 7.73
CA SER A 97 13.69 -7.55 8.42
C SER A 97 13.72 -7.32 9.94
N LYS A 98 13.28 -6.15 10.42
CA LYS A 98 13.24 -5.78 11.84
C LYS A 98 11.83 -5.84 12.42
N HIS A 99 10.83 -5.58 11.58
CA HIS A 99 9.44 -5.41 11.95
C HIS A 99 8.53 -6.14 10.96
N PRO A 100 8.58 -7.49 10.91
CA PRO A 100 7.76 -8.24 9.98
C PRO A 100 6.28 -7.99 10.30
N CYS A 101 5.51 -7.51 9.32
CA CYS A 101 4.11 -7.17 9.48
C CYS A 101 3.32 -7.31 8.17
N PHE A 102 2.03 -7.61 8.30
CA PHE A 102 1.10 -7.56 7.19
C PHE A 102 0.81 -6.11 6.82
N ILE A 103 0.52 -5.87 5.55
CA ILE A 103 0.07 -4.54 5.07
C ILE A 103 -1.20 -4.76 4.28
N PHE A 104 -2.28 -4.13 4.71
CA PHE A 104 -3.59 -4.25 4.11
C PHE A 104 -4.02 -2.90 3.53
N SER A 105 -4.18 -2.87 2.21
CA SER A 105 -4.46 -1.65 1.45
C SER A 105 -5.74 -1.82 0.62
N PRO A 106 -6.92 -1.60 1.21
CA PRO A 106 -8.19 -1.60 0.48
C PRO A 106 -8.27 -0.41 -0.48
N GLN A 107 -8.94 -0.60 -1.61
CA GLN A 107 -9.30 0.44 -2.57
C GLN A 107 -10.81 0.65 -2.53
N THR A 108 -11.24 1.89 -2.26
CA THR A 108 -12.66 2.22 -2.35
C THR A 108 -13.06 2.49 -3.80
N PRO A 109 -14.18 1.90 -4.29
CA PRO A 109 -14.64 2.05 -5.68
C PRO A 109 -15.19 3.46 -5.97
N VAL A 110 -15.56 4.21 -4.93
CA VAL A 110 -16.20 5.52 -4.99
C VAL A 110 -15.61 6.43 -3.91
N TYR A 111 -15.82 7.74 -4.04
CA TYR A 111 -15.30 8.70 -3.07
C TYR A 111 -15.86 8.44 -1.66
N GLY A 112 -14.98 8.42 -0.67
CA GLY A 112 -15.30 8.13 0.72
C GLY A 112 -15.09 6.67 1.10
N TRP A 113 -14.98 6.42 2.40
CA TRP A 113 -14.69 5.10 2.95
C TRP A 113 -15.93 4.36 3.39
N GLY A 114 -16.10 3.13 2.89
CA GLY A 114 -17.06 2.17 3.43
C GLY A 114 -16.50 1.49 4.68
N TYR A 115 -16.51 2.18 5.82
CA TYR A 115 -15.85 1.71 7.06
C TYR A 115 -16.26 0.31 7.48
N ALA A 116 -17.55 -0.02 7.42
CA ALA A 116 -18.05 -1.36 7.73
C ALA A 116 -17.38 -2.43 6.85
N SER A 117 -17.36 -2.22 5.52
CA SER A 117 -16.69 -3.14 4.59
C SER A 117 -15.19 -3.26 4.86
N VAL A 118 -14.51 -2.15 5.20
CA VAL A 118 -13.08 -2.16 5.53
C VAL A 118 -12.81 -3.00 6.78
N MET A 119 -13.64 -2.85 7.82
CA MET A 119 -13.52 -3.63 9.05
C MET A 119 -13.87 -5.11 8.83
N GLU A 120 -14.91 -5.41 8.06
CA GLU A 120 -15.27 -6.80 7.71
C GLU A 120 -14.15 -7.52 6.93
N MET A 121 -13.49 -6.82 6.00
CA MET A 121 -12.30 -7.34 5.33
C MET A 121 -11.15 -7.58 6.31
N LEU A 122 -10.87 -6.63 7.20
CA LEU A 122 -9.83 -6.77 8.22
C LEU A 122 -10.10 -7.98 9.13
N ASP A 123 -11.34 -8.15 9.60
CA ASP A 123 -11.76 -9.29 10.40
C ASP A 123 -11.57 -10.60 9.63
N SER A 124 -11.90 -10.64 8.34
CA SER A 124 -11.64 -11.79 7.48
C SER A 124 -10.15 -12.13 7.40
N LEU A 125 -9.26 -11.13 7.33
CA LEU A 125 -7.82 -11.34 7.31
C LEU A 125 -7.32 -11.85 8.66
N VAL A 126 -7.78 -11.27 9.77
CA VAL A 126 -7.46 -11.71 11.15
C VAL A 126 -7.88 -13.17 11.36
N ASN A 127 -8.99 -13.60 10.77
CA ASN A 127 -9.44 -14.99 10.86
C ASN A 127 -8.66 -15.95 9.94
N SER A 128 -7.99 -15.44 8.91
CA SER A 128 -7.30 -16.25 7.89
C SER A 128 -5.80 -16.38 8.13
N TYR A 129 -5.22 -15.43 8.86
CA TYR A 129 -3.78 -15.33 9.12
C TYR A 129 -3.51 -15.16 10.62
N SER A 130 -2.31 -15.53 11.04
CA SER A 130 -1.82 -15.36 12.41
C SER A 130 -1.43 -13.89 12.64
N ILE A 131 -2.46 -13.05 12.74
CA ILE A 131 -2.36 -11.62 13.01
C ILE A 131 -2.51 -11.37 14.51
N ASP A 132 -1.63 -10.55 15.06
CA ASP A 132 -1.71 -10.09 16.44
C ASP A 132 -2.75 -8.98 16.57
N THR A 133 -3.91 -9.32 17.13
CA THR A 133 -5.02 -8.38 17.34
C THR A 133 -4.70 -7.26 18.33
N ASN A 134 -3.62 -7.36 19.11
CA ASN A 134 -3.14 -6.26 19.96
C ASN A 134 -2.25 -5.26 19.19
N ARG A 135 -1.90 -5.55 17.93
CA ARG A 135 -1.00 -4.74 17.08
C ARG A 135 -1.59 -4.53 15.69
N ILE A 136 -2.81 -4.01 15.68
CA ILE A 136 -3.46 -3.48 14.48
C ILE A 136 -3.16 -1.98 14.42
N TYR A 137 -2.37 -1.56 13.44
CA TYR A 137 -2.06 -0.16 13.20
C TYR A 137 -2.86 0.35 11.99
N ILE A 138 -3.15 1.64 11.99
CA ILE A 138 -3.82 2.31 10.87
C ILE A 138 -3.07 3.59 10.52
N THR A 139 -2.99 3.88 9.24
CA THR A 139 -2.47 5.14 8.71
C THR A 139 -3.25 5.55 7.46
N GLY A 140 -3.24 6.84 7.13
CA GLY A 140 -3.98 7.36 6.00
C GLY A 140 -3.46 8.71 5.49
N LEU A 141 -3.66 8.96 4.19
CA LEU A 141 -3.31 10.22 3.53
C LEU A 141 -4.58 10.94 3.08
N SER A 142 -4.71 12.24 3.37
CA SER A 142 -5.82 13.08 2.90
C SER A 142 -7.19 12.47 3.23
N MET A 143 -8.00 12.02 2.24
CA MET A 143 -9.23 11.26 2.46
C MET A 143 -9.03 10.05 3.38
N GLY A 144 -7.94 9.31 3.23
CA GLY A 144 -7.57 8.23 4.14
C GLY A 144 -7.13 8.72 5.52
N GLY A 145 -6.54 9.91 5.60
CA GLY A 145 -6.25 10.57 6.87
C GLY A 145 -7.53 10.91 7.63
N TYR A 146 -8.54 11.46 6.94
CA TYR A 146 -9.88 11.62 7.49
C TYR A 146 -10.50 10.28 7.89
N GLY A 147 -10.36 9.23 7.08
CA GLY A 147 -10.86 7.91 7.42
C GLY A 147 -10.16 7.22 8.60
N THR A 148 -9.00 7.74 9.02
CA THR A 148 -8.24 7.23 10.18
C THR A 148 -8.75 7.80 11.51
N TRP A 149 -9.40 8.97 11.51
CA TRP A 149 -9.84 9.71 12.71
C TRP A 149 -11.36 9.73 12.85
#